data_AF-A0A2N6BGS0-F1
#
_entry.id   AF-A0A2N6BGS0-F1
#
_cell.length_a   1.000
_cell.length_b   1.000
_cell.length_c   1.000
_cell.angle_alpha   90.00
_cell.angle_beta   90.00
_cell.angle_gamma   90.00
#
_symmetry.space_group_name_H-M   'P 1'
#
loop_
_entity.id
_entity.type
_entity.pdbx_description
1 polymer ?
#
loop_
_entity_poly.entity_id
_entity_poly.type
_entity_poly.pdbx_seq_one_letter_code
_entity_poly.pdbx_strand_id
1 'polypeptide(L)'
;MSLPESKPIIAVANQTQENVLHSPAPDLNQLTDALIAFRDERDWRQFHSLKNLMISLNLEVSELLELTQWKDDAEVESAVSEPEFRQRFEEECADIFLYLLLIAERAGIDLTRAAARKIEHNAAKYPVEKSRGNARKYTEL
;
A
#
# COMPACT_ATOMS: atom_id res chain seq x y z
N MET A 1 53.84 13.39 -30.78
CA MET A 1 53.53 12.80 -29.46
C MET A 1 52.05 13.08 -29.21
N SER A 2 51.17 12.17 -29.63
CA SER A 2 49.72 12.37 -29.57
C SER A 2 49.20 11.95 -28.19
N LEU A 3 48.39 12.80 -27.58
CA LEU A 3 47.66 12.50 -26.35
C LEU A 3 46.55 11.47 -26.64
N PRO A 4 46.23 10.54 -25.72
CA PRO A 4 45.13 9.61 -25.90
C PRO A 4 43.79 10.32 -25.67
N GLU A 5 42.83 10.08 -26.56
CA GLU A 5 41.46 10.57 -26.45
C GLU A 5 40.75 9.92 -25.25
N SER A 6 40.17 10.77 -24.39
CA SER A 6 39.31 10.39 -23.27
C SER A 6 37.94 9.92 -23.78
N LYS A 7 37.60 8.65 -23.54
CA LYS A 7 36.25 8.12 -23.78
C LYS A 7 35.22 8.77 -22.84
N PRO A 8 34.02 9.13 -23.32
CA PRO A 8 32.99 9.69 -22.47
C PRO A 8 32.39 8.62 -21.54
N ILE A 9 32.32 8.93 -20.25
CA ILE A 9 31.65 8.14 -19.21
C ILE A 9 30.17 8.57 -19.20
N ILE A 10 29.35 8.07 -20.12
CA ILE A 10 27.89 8.18 -20.01
C ILE A 10 27.25 6.93 -20.65
N ALA A 11 27.05 5.86 -19.88
CA ALA A 11 26.08 4.80 -20.18
C ALA A 11 26.04 3.74 -19.05
N VAL A 12 25.59 4.08 -17.83
CA VAL A 12 25.24 3.05 -16.82
C VAL A 12 23.91 3.36 -16.11
N ALA A 13 23.31 4.55 -16.27
CA ALA A 13 22.11 4.93 -15.52
C ALA A 13 20.75 4.54 -16.14
N ASN A 14 20.69 4.11 -17.42
CA ASN A 14 19.41 3.92 -18.12
C ASN A 14 18.89 2.47 -18.20
N GLN A 15 19.67 1.47 -17.81
CA GLN A 15 19.22 0.06 -17.95
C GLN A 15 18.31 -0.42 -16.81
N THR A 16 18.28 0.27 -15.67
CA THR A 16 17.45 -0.11 -14.52
C THR A 16 16.02 0.44 -14.58
N GLN A 17 15.76 1.53 -15.30
CA GLN A 17 14.43 2.15 -15.37
C GLN A 17 13.51 1.53 -16.44
N GLU A 18 14.04 1.07 -17.57
CA GLU A 18 13.20 0.49 -18.65
C GLU A 18 12.67 -0.92 -18.33
N ASN A 19 13.30 -1.65 -17.41
CA ASN A 19 12.95 -3.05 -17.10
C ASN A 19 11.79 -3.22 -16.11
N VAL A 20 11.35 -2.14 -15.45
CA VAL A 20 10.30 -2.19 -14.41
C VAL A 20 8.90 -2.27 -15.03
N LEU A 21 8.71 -1.75 -16.26
CA LEU A 21 7.38 -1.65 -16.89
C LEU A 21 6.87 -2.96 -17.54
N HIS A 22 7.70 -4.01 -17.64
CA HIS A 22 7.35 -5.25 -18.38
C HIS A 22 7.27 -6.52 -17.51
N SER A 23 7.51 -6.41 -16.20
CA SER A 23 7.33 -7.54 -15.28
C SER A 23 5.90 -7.54 -14.72
N PRO A 24 5.25 -8.71 -14.54
CA PRO A 24 3.97 -8.76 -13.85
C PRO A 24 4.14 -8.16 -12.44
N ALA A 25 3.11 -7.46 -11.97
CA ALA A 25 3.09 -6.94 -10.61
C ALA A 25 3.36 -8.08 -9.60
N PRO A 26 4.12 -7.81 -8.52
CA PRO A 26 4.44 -8.84 -7.54
C PRO A 26 3.16 -9.36 -6.90
N ASP A 27 3.09 -10.67 -6.67
CA ASP A 27 2.06 -11.23 -5.80
C ASP A 27 2.28 -10.82 -4.33
N LEU A 28 1.31 -11.11 -3.47
CA LEU A 28 1.35 -10.70 -2.08
C LEU A 28 2.56 -11.25 -1.32
N ASN A 29 2.96 -12.48 -1.60
CA ASN A 29 4.09 -13.11 -0.93
C ASN A 29 5.39 -12.48 -1.42
N GLN A 30 5.54 -12.30 -2.73
CA GLN A 30 6.69 -11.61 -3.33
C GLN A 30 6.86 -10.19 -2.76
N LEU A 31 5.76 -9.44 -2.64
CA LEU A 31 5.77 -8.11 -2.05
C LEU A 31 6.14 -8.14 -0.56
N THR A 32 5.56 -9.07 0.21
CA THR A 32 5.83 -9.21 1.65
C THR A 32 7.29 -9.59 1.90
N ASP A 33 7.85 -10.51 1.11
CA ASP A 33 9.25 -10.94 1.19
C ASP A 33 10.20 -9.78 0.86
N ALA A 34 9.91 -9.01 -0.19
CA ALA A 34 10.69 -7.83 -0.56
C ALA A 34 10.67 -6.76 0.56
N LEU A 35 9.51 -6.53 1.18
CA LEU A 35 9.36 -5.59 2.29
C LEU A 35 10.11 -6.03 3.56
N ILE A 36 10.08 -7.33 3.86
CA ILE A 36 10.85 -7.92 4.96
C ILE A 36 12.34 -7.77 4.72
N ALA A 37 12.80 -8.08 3.51
CA ALA A 37 14.20 -7.90 3.13
C ALA A 37 14.64 -6.44 3.26
N PHE A 38 13.85 -5.50 2.73
CA PHE A 38 14.11 -4.06 2.84
C PHE A 38 14.26 -3.60 4.30
N ARG A 39 13.38 -4.07 5.20
CA ARG A 39 13.43 -3.79 6.64
C ARG A 39 14.70 -4.37 7.28
N ASP A 40 14.99 -5.64 7.00
CA ASP A 40 16.05 -6.38 7.68
C ASP A 40 17.44 -5.94 7.21
N GLU A 41 17.61 -5.57 5.94
CA GLU A 41 18.83 -4.93 5.41
C GLU A 41 19.21 -3.64 6.14
N ARG A 42 18.23 -2.96 6.74
CA ARG A 42 18.41 -1.72 7.51
C ARG A 42 18.45 -1.96 9.02
N ASP A 43 18.41 -3.21 9.46
CA ASP A 43 18.30 -3.60 10.87
C ASP A 43 17.08 -2.95 11.56
N TRP A 44 16.00 -2.68 10.82
CA TRP A 44 14.83 -1.95 11.34
C TRP A 44 13.85 -2.84 12.10
N ARG A 45 14.02 -4.17 12.07
CA ARG A 45 13.17 -5.10 12.83
C ARG A 45 13.11 -4.75 14.32
N GLN A 46 14.18 -4.18 14.88
CA GLN A 46 14.23 -3.73 16.28
C GLN A 46 13.26 -2.58 16.61
N PHE A 47 12.94 -1.73 15.63
CA PHE A 47 11.99 -0.62 15.78
C PHE A 47 10.54 -1.05 15.48
N HIS A 48 10.36 -2.15 14.76
CA HIS A 48 9.06 -2.68 14.31
C HIS A 48 8.40 -3.58 15.36
N SER A 49 8.20 -3.06 16.57
CA SER A 49 7.27 -3.67 17.52
C SER A 49 5.83 -3.56 16.99
N LEU A 50 4.93 -4.47 17.38
CA LEU A 50 3.52 -4.41 16.95
C LEU A 50 2.88 -3.06 17.25
N LYS A 51 3.15 -2.50 18.44
CA LYS A 51 2.68 -1.16 18.82
C LYS A 51 3.17 -0.09 17.85
N ASN A 52 4.46 -0.09 17.52
CA ASN A 52 5.04 0.92 16.65
C ASN A 52 4.51 0.80 15.23
N LEU A 53 4.39 -0.42 14.70
CA LEU A 53 3.81 -0.66 13.38
C LEU A 53 2.35 -0.20 13.28
N MET A 54 1.54 -0.43 14.33
CA MET A 54 0.16 0.08 14.37
C MET A 54 0.09 1.61 14.46
N ILE A 55 1.06 2.24 15.14
CA ILE A 55 1.18 3.70 15.16
C ILE A 55 1.52 4.21 13.76
N SER A 56 2.53 3.63 13.11
CA SER A 56 2.90 4.00 11.74
C SER A 56 1.73 3.85 10.78
N LEU A 57 1.04 2.70 10.78
CA LEU A 57 -0.18 2.49 10.00
C LEU A 57 -1.21 3.62 10.20
N ASN A 58 -1.44 4.04 11.45
CA ASN A 58 -2.38 5.12 11.74
C ASN A 58 -1.90 6.49 11.23
N LEU A 59 -0.59 6.73 11.19
CA LEU A 59 -0.02 7.95 10.62
C LEU A 59 -0.28 7.99 9.11
N GLU A 60 -0.02 6.91 8.38
CA GLU A 60 -0.27 6.88 6.93
C GLU A 60 -1.77 7.01 6.59
N VAL A 61 -2.65 6.43 7.42
CA VAL A 61 -4.10 6.69 7.31
C VAL A 61 -4.44 8.17 7.52
N SER A 62 -3.71 8.85 8.40
CA SER A 62 -3.91 10.29 8.66
C SER A 62 -3.38 11.14 7.50
N GLU A 63 -2.26 10.75 6.88
CA GLU A 63 -1.73 11.41 5.68
C GLU A 63 -2.69 11.26 4.48
N LEU A 64 -3.28 10.07 4.29
CA LEU A 64 -4.35 9.86 3.32
C LEU A 64 -5.57 10.77 3.57
N LEU A 65 -5.98 10.94 4.84
CA LEU A 65 -7.08 11.84 5.20
C LEU A 65 -6.73 13.32 5.02
N GLU A 66 -5.46 13.70 5.18
CA GLU A 66 -5.00 15.07 5.00
C GLU A 66 -5.22 15.55 3.55
N LEU A 67 -5.07 14.65 2.57
CA LEU A 67 -5.34 14.94 1.15
C LEU A 67 -6.79 15.43 0.93
N THR A 68 -7.73 14.97 1.76
CA THR A 68 -9.17 15.22 1.60
C THR A 68 -9.74 16.25 2.59
N GLN A 69 -8.96 16.68 3.60
CA GLN A 69 -9.50 17.39 4.78
C GLN A 69 -10.29 18.69 4.50
N TRP A 70 -9.99 19.38 3.39
CA TRP A 70 -10.62 20.66 3.00
C TRP A 70 -11.49 20.54 1.75
N LYS A 71 -11.84 19.32 1.33
CA LYS A 71 -12.60 19.04 0.12
C LYS A 71 -13.97 18.47 0.50
N ASP A 72 -14.99 18.79 -0.27
CA ASP A 72 -16.26 18.05 -0.23
C ASP A 72 -16.18 16.73 -1.03
N ASP A 73 -17.23 15.91 -0.92
CA ASP A 73 -17.27 14.58 -1.57
C ASP A 73 -17.06 14.67 -3.10
N ALA A 74 -17.63 15.68 -3.77
CA ALA A 74 -17.50 15.82 -5.22
C ALA A 74 -16.10 16.30 -5.62
N GLU A 75 -15.50 17.17 -4.82
CA GLU A 75 -14.11 17.60 -4.99
C GLU A 75 -13.14 16.43 -4.81
N VAL A 76 -13.33 15.56 -3.82
CA VAL A 76 -12.48 14.37 -3.62
C VAL A 76 -12.58 13.42 -4.81
N GLU A 77 -13.80 13.06 -5.24
CA GLU A 77 -14.02 12.13 -6.35
C GLU A 77 -13.42 12.64 -7.68
N SER A 78 -13.46 13.95 -7.92
CA SER A 78 -12.83 14.55 -9.11
C SER A 78 -11.31 14.62 -9.00
N ALA A 79 -10.76 14.91 -7.82
CA ALA A 79 -9.32 15.05 -7.58
C ALA A 79 -8.53 13.76 -7.86
N VAL A 80 -9.14 12.56 -7.76
CA VAL A 80 -8.50 11.27 -8.11
C VAL A 80 -7.99 11.23 -9.56
N SER A 81 -8.54 12.08 -10.44
CA SER A 81 -8.08 12.21 -11.83
C SER A 81 -6.95 13.24 -12.02
N GLU A 82 -6.66 14.06 -11.01
CA GLU A 82 -5.57 15.04 -11.04
C GLU A 82 -4.23 14.34 -10.78
N PRO A 83 -3.20 14.51 -11.64
CA PRO A 83 -1.97 13.74 -11.54
C PRO A 83 -1.26 13.82 -10.19
N GLU A 84 -1.17 15.01 -9.60
CA GLU A 84 -0.47 15.23 -8.32
C GLU A 84 -1.24 14.61 -7.15
N PHE A 85 -2.56 14.82 -7.09
CA PHE A 85 -3.40 14.20 -6.06
C PHE A 85 -3.37 12.68 -6.18
N ARG A 86 -3.52 12.15 -7.41
CA ARG A 86 -3.49 10.71 -7.67
C ARG A 86 -2.18 10.06 -7.21
N GLN A 87 -1.05 10.68 -7.51
CA GLN A 87 0.25 10.16 -7.10
C GLN A 87 0.32 10.06 -5.57
N ARG A 88 0.03 11.14 -4.85
CA ARG A 88 0.07 11.13 -3.38
C ARG A 88 -0.93 10.14 -2.81
N PHE A 89 -2.15 10.10 -3.34
CA PHE A 89 -3.17 9.15 -2.91
C PHE A 89 -2.73 7.69 -3.07
N GLU A 90 -2.04 7.37 -4.17
CA GLU A 90 -1.44 6.04 -4.40
C GLU A 90 -0.32 5.73 -3.40
N GLU A 91 0.57 6.69 -3.13
CA GLU A 91 1.66 6.57 -2.16
C GLU A 91 1.11 6.27 -0.75
N GLU A 92 0.15 7.06 -0.25
CA GLU A 92 -0.43 6.84 1.08
C GLU A 92 -1.18 5.49 1.16
N CYS A 93 -1.90 5.10 0.10
CA CYS A 93 -2.56 3.79 0.06
C CYS A 93 -1.55 2.64 0.10
N ALA A 94 -0.42 2.79 -0.58
CA ALA A 94 0.66 1.81 -0.55
C ALA A 94 1.29 1.74 0.84
N ASP A 95 1.58 2.86 1.49
CA ASP A 95 2.20 2.88 2.82
C ASP A 95 1.30 2.25 3.89
N ILE A 96 0.00 2.55 3.88
CA ILE A 96 -1.01 1.86 4.70
C ILE A 96 -0.93 0.33 4.49
N PHE A 97 -0.89 -0.10 3.24
CA PHE A 97 -0.86 -1.51 2.90
C PHE A 97 0.44 -2.18 3.38
N LEU A 98 1.60 -1.57 3.16
CA LEU A 98 2.90 -2.10 3.56
C LEU A 98 3.00 -2.24 5.09
N TYR A 99 2.53 -1.26 5.87
CA TYR A 99 2.50 -1.41 7.33
C TYR A 99 1.54 -2.50 7.78
N LEU A 100 0.39 -2.68 7.11
CA LEU A 100 -0.52 -3.79 7.43
C LEU A 100 0.13 -5.16 7.16
N LEU A 101 0.94 -5.28 6.10
CA LEU A 101 1.72 -6.50 5.83
C LEU A 101 2.77 -6.77 6.91
N LEU A 102 3.49 -5.74 7.37
CA LEU A 102 4.44 -5.88 8.48
C LEU A 102 3.75 -6.26 9.79
N ILE A 103 2.57 -5.71 10.08
CA ILE A 103 1.76 -6.10 11.23
C ILE A 103 1.36 -7.57 11.12
N ALA A 104 0.88 -7.99 9.95
CA ALA A 104 0.47 -9.36 9.70
C ALA A 104 1.65 -10.35 9.85
N GLU A 105 2.82 -10.06 9.28
CA GLU A 105 4.03 -10.88 9.47
C GLU A 105 4.39 -10.95 10.95
N ARG A 106 4.48 -9.80 11.63
CA ARG A 106 4.90 -9.74 13.02
C ARG A 106 3.94 -10.47 13.98
N ALA A 107 2.65 -10.51 13.64
CA ALA A 107 1.62 -11.20 14.40
C ALA A 107 1.37 -12.66 13.96
N GLY A 108 2.03 -13.14 12.90
CA GLY A 108 1.79 -14.48 12.35
C GLY A 108 0.40 -14.65 11.71
N ILE A 109 -0.15 -13.58 11.13
CA ILE A 109 -1.48 -13.56 10.51
C ILE A 109 -1.35 -13.80 9.02
N ASP A 110 -2.02 -14.85 8.52
CA ASP A 110 -2.31 -15.00 7.10
C ASP A 110 -3.44 -14.04 6.72
N LEU A 111 -3.06 -12.88 6.17
CA LEU A 111 -3.95 -11.77 5.90
C LEU A 111 -5.00 -12.12 4.84
N THR A 112 -4.62 -12.86 3.78
CA THR A 112 -5.55 -13.26 2.70
C THR A 112 -6.64 -14.18 3.23
N ARG A 113 -6.26 -15.19 4.01
CA ARG A 113 -7.19 -16.12 4.63
C ARG A 113 -8.05 -15.43 5.68
N ALA A 114 -7.49 -14.47 6.43
CA ALA A 114 -8.26 -13.66 7.38
C ALA A 114 -9.32 -12.79 6.67
N ALA A 115 -8.96 -12.17 5.56
CA ALA A 115 -9.86 -11.37 4.73
C ALA A 115 -10.97 -12.23 4.11
N ALA A 116 -10.64 -13.39 3.54
CA ALA A 116 -11.62 -14.31 2.94
C ALA A 116 -12.70 -14.73 3.96
N ARG A 117 -12.28 -15.18 5.16
CA ARG A 117 -13.21 -15.52 6.25
C ARG A 117 -14.06 -14.32 6.69
N LYS A 118 -13.48 -13.11 6.68
CA LYS A 118 -14.23 -11.90 7.06
C LYS A 118 -15.31 -11.56 6.03
N ILE A 119 -15.04 -11.75 4.74
CA ILE A 119 -16.03 -11.56 3.67
C ILE A 119 -17.19 -12.55 3.84
N GLU A 120 -16.92 -13.83 4.05
CA GLU A 120 -17.95 -14.85 4.30
C GLU A 120 -18.82 -14.50 5.52
N HIS A 121 -18.19 -14.10 6.62
CA HIS A 121 -18.90 -13.66 7.82
C HIS A 121 -19.73 -12.39 7.57
N ASN A 122 -19.21 -11.42 6.81
CA ASN A 122 -19.96 -10.23 6.45
C ASN A 122 -21.17 -10.56 5.57
N ALA A 123 -21.03 -11.47 4.60
CA ALA A 123 -22.15 -11.91 3.75
C ALA A 123 -23.26 -12.59 4.58
N ALA A 124 -22.91 -13.37 5.60
CA ALA A 124 -23.88 -13.97 6.52
C ALA A 124 -24.58 -12.90 7.40
N LYS A 125 -23.87 -11.86 7.82
CA LYS A 125 -24.43 -10.73 8.60
C LYS A 125 -25.32 -9.81 7.76
N TYR A 126 -25.02 -9.64 6.49
CA TYR A 126 -25.70 -8.73 5.58
C TYR A 126 -26.24 -9.49 4.36
N PRO A 127 -27.30 -10.32 4.51
CA PRO A 127 -27.92 -10.99 3.38
C PRO A 127 -28.41 -9.99 2.33
N VAL A 128 -28.24 -10.31 1.05
CA VAL A 128 -28.60 -9.42 -0.09
C VAL A 128 -30.04 -8.93 0.03
N GLU A 129 -30.98 -9.83 0.30
CA GLU A 129 -32.42 -9.50 0.36
C GLU A 129 -32.80 -8.50 1.44
N LYS A 130 -31.96 -8.36 2.48
CA LYS A 130 -32.19 -7.40 3.56
C LYS A 130 -31.35 -6.14 3.42
N SER A 131 -30.18 -6.24 2.78
CA SER A 131 -29.13 -5.21 2.83
C SER A 131 -29.02 -4.40 1.54
N ARG A 132 -29.63 -4.85 0.44
CA ARG A 132 -29.51 -4.16 -0.87
C ARG A 132 -30.07 -2.74 -0.78
N GLY A 133 -29.22 -1.75 -1.05
CA GLY A 133 -29.60 -0.32 -0.99
C GLY A 133 -29.86 0.20 0.43
N ASN A 134 -29.49 -0.55 1.47
CA ASN A 134 -29.77 -0.22 2.87
C ASN A 134 -28.48 -0.27 3.70
N ALA A 135 -28.09 0.88 4.26
CA ALA A 135 -26.88 1.02 5.07
C ALA A 135 -27.12 0.78 6.58
N ARG A 136 -28.32 0.34 6.98
CA ARG A 136 -28.63 0.01 8.38
C ARG A 136 -27.71 -1.09 8.87
N LYS A 137 -27.32 -1.02 10.15
CA LYS A 137 -26.56 -2.10 10.79
C LYS A 137 -27.38 -3.39 10.77
N TYR A 138 -26.71 -4.54 10.70
CA TYR A 138 -27.40 -5.83 10.64
C TYR A 138 -28.35 -6.11 11.82
N THR A 139 -28.16 -5.42 12.94
CA THR A 139 -29.06 -5.44 14.10
C THR A 139 -30.41 -4.72 13.85
N GLU A 140 -30.52 -4.02 12.73
CA GLU A 140 -31.65 -3.18 12.32
C GLU A 140 -32.18 -3.57 10.92
N LEU A 141 -31.82 -4.77 10.42
CA LEU A 141 -32.18 -5.34 9.11
C LEU A 141 -33.32 -6.38 9.15
#